data_AF-A0A5P2X0J2-F1
#
_entry.id   AF-A0A5P2X0J2-F1
#
_cell.length_a   1.000
_cell.length_b   1.000
_cell.length_c   1.000
_cell.angle_alpha   90.00
_cell.angle_beta   90.00
_cell.angle_gamma   90.00
#
_symmetry.space_group_name_H-M   'P 1'
#
loop_
_entity.id
_entity.type
_entity.pdbx_description
1 polymer ?
#
loop_
_entity_poly.entity_id
_entity_poly.type
_entity_poly.pdbx_seq_one_letter_code
_entity_poly.pdbx_strand_id
1 'polypeptide(L)'
;MADDLTLGEIRRELQRLTSMAGSAERPKPTRINPPDHQWPGHEWDLREMTPQGGTKEKVWVIRTVDEQNTADGLVYVSTPESMYPGIDFVPLYASDARQLAMALLAAADRADHQALDIPRLEDRRKAS
;
A
#
# COMPACT_ATOMS: atom_id res chain seq x y z
N MET A 1 16.28 -5.56 21.10
CA MET A 1 15.13 -5.12 21.92
C MET A 1 14.17 -4.49 20.94
N ALA A 2 13.07 -5.18 20.63
CA ALA A 2 12.05 -4.63 19.74
C ALA A 2 11.25 -3.64 20.59
N ASP A 3 11.44 -2.34 20.32
CA ASP A 3 10.72 -1.28 21.01
C ASP A 3 9.22 -1.47 20.78
N ASP A 4 8.46 -1.58 21.88
CA ASP A 4 7.00 -1.63 21.91
C ASP A 4 6.42 -0.28 21.45
N LEU A 5 6.47 -0.04 20.14
CA LEU A 5 5.75 1.08 19.53
C LEU A 5 4.26 0.78 19.61
N THR A 6 3.51 1.67 20.24
CA THR A 6 2.05 1.59 20.23
C THR A 6 1.52 1.77 18.81
N LEU A 7 0.35 1.21 18.51
CA LEU A 7 -0.30 1.40 17.19
C LEU A 7 -0.49 2.88 16.84
N GLY A 8 -0.64 3.76 17.83
CA GLY A 8 -0.71 5.21 17.65
C GLY A 8 0.63 5.84 17.23
N GLU A 9 1.76 5.34 17.73
CA GLU A 9 3.09 5.78 17.32
C GLU A 9 3.46 5.25 15.94
N ILE A 10 3.11 3.99 15.66
CA ILE A 10 3.24 3.41 14.32
C ILE A 10 2.44 4.23 13.31
N ARG A 11 1.19 4.61 13.63
CA ARG A 11 0.34 5.44 12.75
C ARG A 11 0.92 6.84 12.52
N ARG A 12 1.48 7.48 13.54
CA ARG A 12 2.12 8.81 13.43
C ARG A 12 3.39 8.75 12.59
N GLU A 13 4.24 7.76 12.84
CA GLU A 13 5.48 7.60 12.07
C GLU A 13 5.19 7.22 10.61
N LEU A 14 4.20 6.36 10.37
CA LEU A 14 3.71 6.10 9.01
C LEU A 14 3.21 7.37 8.31
N GLN A 15 2.47 8.24 9.02
CA GLN A 15 1.99 9.50 8.46
C GLN A 15 3.15 10.43 8.05
N ARG A 16 4.17 10.52 8.91
CA ARG A 16 5.41 11.25 8.63
C ARG A 16 6.14 10.67 7.42
N LEU A 17 6.33 9.35 7.36
CA LEU A 17 7.00 8.67 6.26
C LEU A 17 6.25 8.79 4.94
N THR A 18 4.90 8.72 4.95
CA THR A 18 4.10 8.99 3.74
C THR A 18 4.30 10.41 3.23
N SER A 19 4.34 11.41 4.12
CA SER A 19 4.63 12.79 3.72
C SER A 19 6.02 12.98 3.11
N MET A 20 6.99 12.13 3.51
CA MET A 20 8.36 12.14 2.98
C MET A 20 8.51 11.38 1.66
N ALA A 21 7.69 10.34 1.41
CA ALA A 21 7.70 9.53 0.19
C ALA A 21 7.06 10.23 -1.04
N GLY A 22 6.88 11.56 -1.00
CA GLY A 22 6.26 12.34 -2.07
C GLY A 22 4.73 12.28 -2.11
N SER A 23 4.07 11.56 -1.19
CA SER A 23 2.63 11.59 -1.02
C SER A 23 2.28 12.52 0.15
N ALA A 24 1.84 13.75 -0.12
CA ALA A 24 1.46 14.72 0.93
C ALA A 24 0.42 14.17 1.92
N GLU A 25 -0.35 13.17 1.48
CA GLU A 25 -1.35 12.45 2.26
C GLU A 25 -1.32 10.96 1.88
N ARG A 26 -1.94 10.11 2.70
CA ARG A 26 -2.21 8.72 2.31
C ARG A 26 -3.03 8.71 1.00
N PRO A 27 -2.83 7.71 0.12
CA PRO A 27 -3.70 7.50 -1.03
C PRO A 27 -5.16 7.52 -0.60
N LYS A 28 -5.94 8.47 -1.13
CA LYS A 28 -7.39 8.47 -0.95
C LYS A 28 -7.97 7.28 -1.71
N PRO A 29 -8.99 6.60 -1.18
CA PRO A 29 -9.74 5.62 -1.94
C PRO A 29 -10.21 6.24 -3.25
N THR A 30 -10.06 5.52 -4.35
CA THR A 30 -10.64 5.90 -5.64
C THR A 30 -12.16 5.86 -5.55
N ARG A 31 -12.70 4.89 -4.80
CA ARG A 31 -14.14 4.75 -4.55
C ARG A 31 -14.40 4.20 -3.15
N ILE A 32 -15.58 4.50 -2.63
CA ILE A 32 -16.11 3.98 -1.36
C ILE A 32 -17.44 3.32 -1.70
N ASN A 33 -17.48 2.00 -1.62
CA ASN A 33 -18.65 1.21 -1.96
C ASN A 33 -19.64 1.24 -0.79
N PRO A 34 -20.94 1.48 -1.04
CA PRO A 34 -21.95 1.58 0.01
C PRO A 34 -22.23 0.21 0.66
N PRO A 35 -22.92 0.17 1.82
CA PRO A 35 -23.18 -1.07 2.55
C PRO A 35 -23.97 -2.15 1.79
N ASP A 36 -24.80 -1.75 0.82
CA ASP A 36 -25.59 -2.64 -0.03
C ASP A 36 -24.81 -3.20 -1.24
N HIS A 37 -23.56 -2.77 -1.42
CA HIS A 37 -22.68 -3.29 -2.46
C HIS A 37 -22.20 -4.71 -2.14
N GLN A 38 -21.90 -5.52 -3.15
CA GLN A 38 -21.33 -6.87 -2.97
C GLN A 38 -20.00 -6.87 -2.19
N TRP A 39 -19.27 -5.75 -2.26
CA TRP A 39 -18.01 -5.50 -1.58
C TRP A 39 -18.04 -4.12 -0.92
N PRO A 40 -18.72 -3.96 0.23
CA PRO A 40 -18.86 -2.67 0.89
C PRO A 40 -17.53 -2.23 1.51
N GLY A 41 -17.19 -0.94 1.39
CA GLY A 41 -15.94 -0.39 1.94
C GLY A 41 -15.04 0.28 0.91
N HIS A 42 -13.78 0.51 1.29
CA HIS A 42 -12.84 1.31 0.49
C HIS A 42 -12.17 0.52 -0.62
N GLU A 43 -11.94 1.20 -1.74
CA GLU A 43 -11.25 0.65 -2.89
C GLU A 43 -10.28 1.67 -3.51
N TRP A 44 -9.08 1.17 -3.83
CA TRP A 44 -8.03 1.90 -4.53
C TRP A 44 -7.76 1.21 -5.87
N ASP A 45 -8.01 1.93 -6.96
CA ASP A 45 -7.72 1.50 -8.32
C ASP A 45 -6.53 2.31 -8.83
N LEU A 46 -5.35 1.67 -8.92
CA LEU A 46 -4.12 2.40 -9.23
C LEU A 46 -4.06 2.89 -10.70
N ARG A 47 -4.99 2.48 -11.58
CA ARG A 47 -5.16 3.04 -12.95
C ARG A 47 -5.45 4.52 -12.86
N GLU A 48 -6.40 4.86 -12.01
CA GLU A 48 -6.93 6.22 -11.89
C GLU A 48 -5.95 7.16 -11.18
N MET A 49 -4.93 6.60 -10.51
CA MET A 49 -3.88 7.36 -9.83
C MET A 49 -2.67 7.66 -10.72
N THR A 50 -2.54 7.00 -11.88
CA THR A 50 -1.38 7.18 -12.76
C THR A 50 -1.55 8.42 -13.64
N PRO A 51 -0.56 9.33 -13.73
CA PRO A 51 -0.61 10.49 -14.62
C PRO A 51 -0.80 10.09 -16.10
N GLN A 52 -1.37 11.00 -16.89
CA GLN A 52 -1.56 10.80 -18.34
C GLN A 52 -0.21 10.50 -19.02
N GLY A 53 0.00 9.25 -19.44
CA GLY A 53 1.22 8.78 -20.08
C GLY A 53 1.71 7.40 -19.61
N GLY A 54 1.23 6.91 -18.46
CA GLY A 54 1.50 5.53 -18.02
C GLY A 54 0.74 4.49 -18.85
N THR A 55 1.32 3.29 -19.00
CA THR A 55 0.63 2.16 -19.66
C THR A 55 -0.52 1.67 -18.77
N LYS A 56 -1.75 2.06 -19.11
CA LYS A 56 -2.99 1.77 -18.37
C LYS A 56 -3.32 0.28 -18.17
N GLU A 57 -2.55 -0.62 -18.76
CA GLU A 57 -2.91 -2.04 -18.91
C GLU A 57 -2.48 -2.95 -17.75
N LYS A 58 -1.64 -2.47 -16.82
CA LYS A 58 -1.15 -3.29 -15.70
C LYS A 58 -1.48 -2.68 -14.37
N VAL A 59 -2.68 -2.93 -13.86
CA VAL A 59 -3.11 -2.29 -12.61
C VAL A 59 -3.53 -3.23 -11.51
N TRP A 60 -3.13 -2.79 -10.32
CA TRP A 60 -3.51 -3.31 -9.04
C TRP A 60 -4.81 -2.66 -8.57
N VAL A 61 -5.73 -3.49 -8.06
CA VAL A 61 -6.91 -3.03 -7.34
C VAL A 61 -6.81 -3.55 -5.91
N ILE A 62 -6.95 -2.66 -4.94
CA ILE A 62 -6.85 -2.98 -3.52
C ILE A 62 -8.17 -2.64 -2.85
N ARG A 63 -8.71 -3.52 -2.02
CA ARG A 63 -9.97 -3.33 -1.31
C ARG A 63 -9.89 -3.70 0.17
N THR A 64 -10.67 -3.01 0.99
CA THR A 64 -11.03 -3.42 2.34
C THR A 64 -12.55 -3.59 2.42
N VAL A 65 -13.02 -4.54 3.22
CA VAL A 65 -14.44 -4.76 3.46
C VAL A 65 -14.79 -4.33 4.88
N ASP A 66 -15.83 -3.51 5.06
CA ASP A 66 -16.15 -2.94 6.38
C ASP A 66 -16.73 -3.98 7.35
N GLU A 67 -17.45 -4.98 6.84
CA GLU A 67 -18.01 -6.08 7.63
C GLU A 67 -17.12 -7.33 7.54
N GLN A 68 -16.07 -7.37 8.36
CA GLN A 68 -15.18 -8.53 8.43
C GLN A 68 -15.34 -9.27 9.75
N ASN A 69 -15.55 -10.58 9.66
CA ASN A 69 -15.63 -11.47 10.82
C ASN A 69 -14.25 -12.11 11.14
N THR A 70 -13.17 -11.34 10.96
CA THR A 70 -11.78 -11.76 11.20
C THR A 70 -11.06 -10.78 12.13
N ALA A 71 -10.36 -11.31 13.13
CA ALA A 71 -9.75 -10.48 14.18
C ALA A 71 -8.60 -9.57 13.69
N ASP A 72 -7.84 -9.98 12.66
CA ASP A 72 -6.74 -9.19 12.07
C ASP A 72 -7.17 -8.40 10.81
N GLY A 73 -8.44 -8.52 10.41
CA GLY A 73 -8.95 -7.96 9.15
C GLY A 73 -8.28 -8.56 7.89
N LEU A 74 -8.84 -8.22 6.74
CA LEU A 74 -8.42 -8.68 5.42
C LEU A 74 -8.31 -7.50 4.44
N VAL A 75 -7.28 -7.56 3.61
CA VAL A 75 -7.09 -6.71 2.44
C VAL A 75 -7.17 -7.61 1.21
N TYR A 76 -7.97 -7.21 0.23
CA TYR A 76 -8.16 -7.96 -1.00
C TYR A 76 -7.36 -7.28 -2.10
N VAL A 77 -6.50 -8.03 -2.79
CA VAL A 77 -5.61 -7.49 -3.81
C VAL A 77 -5.83 -8.24 -5.12
N SER A 78 -6.13 -7.49 -6.18
CA SER A 78 -6.09 -7.96 -7.56
C SER A 78 -4.84 -7.43 -8.23
N THR A 79 -4.15 -8.30 -8.98
CA THR A 79 -2.88 -7.96 -9.64
C THR A 79 -3.04 -7.93 -11.16
N PRO A 80 -2.13 -7.27 -11.89
CA PRO A 80 -2.13 -7.29 -13.35
C PRO A 80 -2.05 -8.70 -13.96
N GLU A 81 -1.42 -9.63 -13.24
CA GLU A 81 -1.16 -10.99 -13.68
C GLU A 81 -2.24 -11.98 -13.20
N SER A 82 -3.32 -11.49 -12.57
CA SER A 82 -4.48 -12.29 -12.20
C SER A 82 -5.23 -12.79 -13.44
N MET A 83 -5.95 -13.90 -13.34
CA MET A 83 -6.70 -14.46 -14.48
C MET A 83 -7.76 -13.46 -14.99
N TYR A 84 -8.43 -12.75 -14.08
CA TYR A 84 -9.32 -11.63 -14.38
C TYR A 84 -8.97 -10.39 -13.53
N PRO A 85 -8.05 -9.52 -13.99
CA PRO A 85 -7.62 -8.34 -13.22
C PRO A 85 -8.77 -7.38 -12.87
N GLY A 86 -8.83 -6.98 -11.60
CA GLY A 86 -9.91 -6.16 -11.03
C GLY A 86 -11.18 -6.92 -10.67
N ILE A 87 -11.24 -8.23 -10.93
CA ILE A 87 -12.36 -9.12 -10.60
C ILE A 87 -11.88 -10.22 -9.65
N ASP A 88 -10.73 -10.82 -9.94
CA ASP A 88 -10.11 -11.82 -9.09
C ASP A 88 -9.27 -11.16 -8.01
N PHE A 89 -9.57 -11.49 -6.74
CA PHE A 89 -8.86 -10.95 -5.60
C PHE A 89 -8.25 -12.06 -4.75
N VAL A 90 -7.00 -11.84 -4.36
CA VAL A 90 -6.32 -12.64 -3.35
C VAL A 90 -6.50 -11.95 -1.99
N PRO A 91 -7.06 -12.63 -0.97
CA PRO A 91 -7.13 -12.09 0.37
C PRO A 91 -5.75 -12.17 1.05
N LEU A 92 -5.38 -11.10 1.76
CA LEU A 92 -4.22 -11.02 2.63
C LEU A 92 -4.68 -10.57 4.01
N TYR A 93 -4.12 -11.14 5.08
CA TYR A 93 -4.28 -10.56 6.40
C TYR A 93 -3.68 -9.16 6.43
N ALA A 94 -4.24 -8.27 7.25
CA ALA A 94 -3.72 -6.91 7.32
C ALA A 94 -2.25 -6.89 7.80
N SER A 95 -1.84 -7.85 8.63
CA SER A 95 -0.43 -8.04 9.02
C SER A 95 0.48 -8.38 7.84
N ASP A 96 0.09 -9.33 7.00
CA ASP A 96 0.83 -9.72 5.80
C ASP A 96 0.90 -8.57 4.79
N ALA A 97 -0.22 -7.85 4.60
CA ALA A 97 -0.27 -6.67 3.73
C ALA A 97 0.70 -5.58 4.20
N ARG A 98 0.85 -5.35 5.52
CA ARG A 98 1.85 -4.43 6.06
C ARG A 98 3.28 -4.88 5.77
N GLN A 99 3.58 -6.17 5.95
CA GLN A 99 4.91 -6.71 5.65
C GLN A 99 5.25 -6.58 4.17
N LEU A 100 4.29 -6.91 3.30
CA LEU A 100 4.44 -6.75 1.85
C LEU A 100 4.69 -5.29 1.46
N ALA A 101 3.93 -4.34 2.01
CA ALA A 101 4.12 -2.92 1.75
C ALA A 101 5.54 -2.46 2.14
N MET A 102 6.05 -2.90 3.29
CA MET A 102 7.42 -2.58 3.72
C MET A 102 8.49 -3.18 2.80
N ALA A 103 8.30 -4.42 2.34
CA ALA A 103 9.19 -5.05 1.39
C ALA A 103 9.23 -4.30 0.05
N LEU A 104 8.07 -3.87 -0.46
CA LEU A 104 7.97 -3.06 -1.68
C LEU A 104 8.69 -1.71 -1.54
N LEU A 105 8.52 -1.03 -0.41
CA LEU A 105 9.22 0.22 -0.12
C LEU A 105 10.74 0.04 -0.09
N ALA A 106 11.24 -1.01 0.57
CA ALA A 106 12.66 -1.30 0.62
C ALA A 106 13.25 -1.64 -0.77
N ALA A 107 12.49 -2.38 -1.58
CA ALA A 107 12.88 -2.68 -2.96
C ALA A 107 12.93 -1.42 -3.84
N ALA A 108 11.97 -0.51 -3.68
CA ALA A 108 11.95 0.77 -4.38
C ALA A 108 13.15 1.65 -4.00
N ASP A 109 13.45 1.82 -2.70
CA ASP A 109 14.64 2.55 -2.22
C ASP A 109 15.93 2.00 -2.85
N ARG A 110 16.06 0.67 -2.90
CA ARG A 110 17.20 0.02 -3.53
C ARG A 110 17.30 0.35 -5.03
N ALA A 111 16.18 0.29 -5.74
CA ALA A 111 16.13 0.55 -7.18
C ALA A 111 16.43 2.01 -7.51
N ASP A 112 15.86 2.96 -6.75
CA ASP A 112 16.10 4.39 -6.90
C ASP A 112 17.56 4.74 -6.65
N HIS A 113 18.18 4.15 -5.63
CA HIS A 113 19.62 4.28 -5.41
C HIS A 113 20.44 3.80 -6.62
N GLN A 114 20.07 2.68 -7.27
CA GLN A 114 20.77 2.21 -8.47
C GLN A 114 20.58 3.12 -9.67
N ALA A 115 19.37 3.63 -9.86
CA ALA A 115 19.00 4.38 -11.05
C ALA A 115 19.44 5.84 -11.00
N LEU A 116 19.41 6.45 -9.81
CA LEU A 116 19.54 7.89 -9.62
C LEU A 116 20.71 8.27 -8.70
N ASP A 117 21.49 7.29 -8.23
CA ASP A 117 22.61 7.46 -7.30
C ASP A 117 22.24 8.20 -6.01
N ILE A 118 20.97 8.06 -5.57
CA ILE A 118 20.46 8.66 -4.34
C ILE A 118 20.93 7.79 -3.15
N PRO A 119 21.45 8.36 -2.06
CA PRO A 119 21.83 7.58 -0.88
C PRO A 119 20.66 6.79 -0.29
N ARG A 120 20.89 5.52 0.06
CA ARG A 120 19.84 4.66 0.61
C ARG A 120 19.41 5.12 1.99
N LEU A 121 18.19 4.75 2.38
CA LEU A 121 17.71 5.02 3.74
C LEU A 121 18.63 4.44 4.84
N GLU A 122 19.27 3.29 4.58
CA GLU A 122 20.21 2.65 5.51
C GLU A 122 21.55 3.38 5.63
N ASP A 123 22.00 4.07 4.57
CA ASP A 123 23.27 4.82 4.58
C ASP A 123 23.18 6.05 5.49
N ARG A 124 21.99 6.65 5.59
CA ARG A 124 21.73 7.79 6.49
C ARG A 124 21.76 7.42 7.96
N ARG A 125 21.42 6.17 8.33
CA ARG A 125 21.45 5.71 9.74
C ARG A 125 22.87 5.51 10.28
N LYS A 126 23.87 5.38 9.41
CA LYS A 126 25.28 5.26 9.83
C LYS A 126 25.98 6.60 10.05
N ALA A 127 25.36 7.70 9.62
CA ALA A 127 25.91 9.05 9.72
C ALA A 127 25.43 9.82 10.97
N SER A 128 24.54 9.23 11.77
CA SER A 128 23.94 9.80 12.99
C SER A 128 24.40 9.10 14.24
#